data_AF-A0A7J7IMY9-F1
#
_entry.id   AF-A0A7J7IMY9-F1
#
_cell.length_a   1.000
_cell.length_b   1.000
_cell.length_c   1.000
_cell.angle_alpha   90.00
_cell.angle_beta   90.00
_cell.angle_gamma   90.00
#
_symmetry.space_group_name_H-M   'P 1'
#
loop_
_entity.id
_entity.type
_entity.pdbx_description
1 polymer ?
#
loop_
_entity_poly.entity_id
_entity_poly.type
_entity_poly.pdbx_seq_one_letter_code
_entity_poly.pdbx_strand_id
1 'polypeptide(L)'
;MDGRCYPPSEDSYLLLDGCIDWVNRHFSASSIEQFPLLFLEVGCAGAYVLEALIRALEPPSLAARQVHARAPPATTPRFAFFLGSDINLEALRLAREQLASLPVDLVCCSLLTALRADIVDVVAFNSPYVETSPTELREAQRHRDLRASWAGGRLGLEVAAELIAQFAFASSSDATTWRRRIAWLLLVTQDRPCWQLALMANACGLIERRRVGDERLIMVSMDHHQAKQWCETLWSDFCTEQRIEPEARVRTFAK
;
A
#
# COMPACT_ATOMS: atom_id res chain seq x y z
N MET A 1 1.99 -19.95 -15.56
CA MET A 1 1.71 -19.40 -14.22
C MET A 1 0.65 -20.26 -13.60
N ASP A 2 0.88 -20.79 -12.40
CA ASP A 2 0.09 -21.90 -11.85
C ASP A 2 -1.24 -21.48 -11.23
N GLY A 3 -1.72 -20.26 -11.50
CA GLY A 3 -3.00 -19.73 -10.98
C GLY A 3 -3.04 -19.52 -9.45
N ARG A 4 -1.89 -19.61 -8.77
CA ARG A 4 -1.78 -19.55 -7.30
C ARG A 4 -1.55 -18.13 -6.75
N CYS A 5 -1.06 -17.23 -7.59
CA CYS A 5 -0.69 -15.88 -7.21
C CYS A 5 -0.86 -14.93 -8.41
N TYR A 6 -1.15 -13.66 -8.12
CA TYR A 6 -1.33 -12.63 -9.12
C TYR A 6 0.00 -12.37 -9.84
N PRO A 7 0.05 -12.52 -11.17
CA PRO A 7 1.25 -12.18 -11.91
C PRO A 7 1.40 -10.65 -12.02
N PRO A 8 2.64 -10.15 -12.09
CA PRO A 8 2.87 -8.73 -12.30
C PRO A 8 2.24 -8.32 -13.64
N SER A 9 1.50 -7.22 -13.58
CA SER A 9 0.81 -6.62 -14.72
C SER A 9 1.03 -5.10 -14.72
N GLU A 10 0.38 -4.36 -15.60
CA GLU A 10 0.57 -2.91 -15.74
C GLU A 10 0.27 -2.11 -14.48
N ASP A 11 -0.66 -2.57 -13.64
CA ASP A 11 -0.93 -2.04 -12.31
C ASP A 11 0.25 -2.21 -11.34
N SER A 12 0.94 -3.35 -11.44
CA SER A 12 2.14 -3.67 -10.66
C SER A 12 3.32 -2.81 -11.10
N TYR A 13 3.47 -2.59 -12.41
CA TYR A 13 4.49 -1.69 -12.95
C TYR A 13 4.20 -0.23 -12.62
N LEU A 14 2.93 0.20 -12.65
CA LEU A 14 2.53 1.52 -12.18
C LEU A 14 2.87 1.73 -10.70
N LEU A 15 2.62 0.71 -9.85
CA LEU A 15 3.01 0.78 -8.44
C LEU A 15 4.53 0.94 -8.28
N LEU A 16 5.31 0.12 -8.99
CA LEU A 16 6.77 0.16 -8.94
C LEU A 16 7.32 1.53 -9.37
N ASP A 17 6.92 2.00 -10.55
CA ASP A 17 7.39 3.27 -11.12
C ASP A 17 7.03 4.44 -10.21
N GLY A 18 5.77 4.48 -9.76
CA GLY A 18 5.29 5.53 -8.88
C GLY A 18 5.91 5.47 -7.48
N CYS A 19 6.22 4.28 -6.93
CA CYS A 19 6.97 4.15 -5.68
C CYS A 19 8.40 4.70 -5.82
N ILE A 20 9.11 4.34 -6.89
CA ILE A 20 10.48 4.83 -7.14
C ILE A 20 10.48 6.36 -7.26
N ASP A 21 9.60 6.91 -8.10
CA ASP A 21 9.49 8.35 -8.29
C ASP A 21 9.08 9.07 -7.01
N TRP A 22 8.06 8.58 -6.31
CA TRP A 22 7.59 9.19 -5.07
C TRP A 22 8.67 9.18 -3.99
N VAL A 23 9.37 8.05 -3.79
CA VAL A 23 10.48 7.94 -2.83
C VAL A 23 11.59 8.93 -3.16
N ASN A 24 12.01 9.02 -4.42
CA ASN A 24 13.06 9.95 -4.85
C ASN A 24 12.68 11.42 -4.65
N ARG A 25 11.39 11.76 -4.76
CA ARG A 25 10.89 13.13 -4.53
C ARG A 25 10.74 13.49 -3.05
N HIS A 26 10.39 12.53 -2.19
CA HIS A 26 10.03 12.81 -0.79
C HIS A 26 11.14 12.47 0.21
N PHE A 27 12.06 11.59 -0.15
CA PHE A 27 13.20 11.23 0.68
C PHE A 27 14.51 11.64 0.04
N SER A 28 15.29 12.39 0.80
CA SER A 28 16.69 12.66 0.45
C SER A 28 17.60 11.62 1.09
N ALA A 29 18.80 11.47 0.54
CA ALA A 29 19.94 10.80 1.18
C ALA A 29 20.06 11.08 2.69
N SER A 30 19.88 12.35 3.07
CA SER A 30 20.04 12.87 4.43
C SER A 30 18.88 12.47 5.36
N SER A 31 17.70 12.15 4.81
CA SER A 31 16.48 11.84 5.58
C SER A 31 16.60 10.54 6.39
N ILE A 32 17.56 9.68 6.03
CA ILE A 32 17.73 8.33 6.56
C ILE A 32 18.86 8.22 7.57
N GLU A 33 19.89 9.06 7.47
CA GLU A 33 20.92 9.13 8.51
C GLU A 33 20.34 9.52 9.87
N GLN A 34 19.18 10.17 9.87
CA GLN A 34 18.49 10.57 11.09
C GLN A 34 17.66 9.44 11.71
N PHE A 35 17.10 8.53 10.92
CA PHE A 35 16.18 7.51 11.41
C PHE A 35 15.93 6.38 10.36
N PRO A 36 15.98 5.08 10.75
CA PRO A 36 15.60 3.97 9.87
C PRO A 36 14.15 4.13 9.40
N LEU A 37 13.93 4.02 8.08
CA LEU A 37 12.61 4.01 7.44
C LEU A 37 12.09 2.58 7.24
N LEU A 38 10.79 2.37 7.45
CA LEU A 38 10.07 1.12 7.21
C LEU A 38 9.13 1.27 6.01
N PHE A 39 9.33 0.44 4.98
CA PHE A 39 8.43 0.31 3.84
C PHE A 39 7.61 -0.98 3.95
N LEU A 40 6.31 -0.90 3.72
CA LEU A 40 5.39 -2.05 3.67
C LEU A 40 4.70 -2.09 2.31
N GLU A 41 4.81 -3.21 1.59
CA GLU A 41 3.88 -3.55 0.50
C GLU A 41 2.75 -4.43 1.06
N VAL A 42 1.51 -3.94 1.03
CA VAL A 42 0.30 -4.72 1.33
C VAL A 42 -0.14 -5.44 0.06
N GLY A 43 -0.57 -6.70 0.18
CA GLY A 43 -0.97 -7.51 -0.98
C GLY A 43 0.20 -7.77 -1.93
N CYS A 44 1.37 -8.13 -1.40
CA CYS A 44 2.61 -8.20 -2.18
C CYS A 44 2.66 -9.34 -3.20
N ALA A 45 1.68 -10.25 -3.22
CA ALA A 45 1.61 -11.34 -4.18
C ALA A 45 2.93 -12.16 -4.20
N GLY A 46 3.59 -12.28 -5.35
CA GLY A 46 4.91 -12.92 -5.51
C GLY A 46 6.09 -12.01 -5.19
N ALA A 47 5.85 -10.82 -4.63
CA ALA A 47 6.81 -9.80 -4.25
C ALA A 47 7.71 -9.25 -5.38
N TYR A 48 7.21 -9.24 -6.62
CA TYR A 48 7.93 -8.66 -7.76
C TYR A 48 8.19 -7.15 -7.59
N VAL A 49 7.21 -6.40 -7.07
CA VAL A 49 7.36 -4.96 -6.84
C VAL A 49 8.37 -4.69 -5.73
N LEU A 50 8.22 -5.33 -4.57
CA LEU A 50 9.21 -5.26 -3.48
C LEU A 50 10.63 -5.59 -3.95
N GLU A 51 10.83 -6.70 -4.66
CA GLU A 51 12.16 -7.09 -5.14
C GLU A 51 12.76 -6.02 -6.06
N ALA A 52 11.99 -5.57 -7.05
CA ALA A 52 12.44 -4.57 -8.01
C ALA A 52 12.72 -3.22 -7.34
N LEU A 53 11.86 -2.80 -6.41
CA LEU A 53 12.02 -1.57 -5.64
C LEU A 53 13.29 -1.59 -4.81
N ILE A 54 13.56 -2.68 -4.07
CA ILE A 54 14.78 -2.84 -3.27
C ILE A 54 16.00 -2.74 -4.18
N ARG A 55 16.01 -3.45 -5.31
CA ARG A 55 17.15 -3.40 -6.25
C ARG A 55 17.34 -2.02 -6.88
N ALA A 56 16.28 -1.27 -7.10
CA ALA A 56 16.33 0.09 -7.65
C ALA A 56 16.85 1.11 -6.61
N LEU A 57 16.46 0.97 -5.35
CA LEU A 57 16.85 1.88 -4.27
C LEU A 57 18.21 1.52 -3.63
N GLU A 58 18.57 0.24 -3.63
CA GLU A 58 19.80 -0.31 -3.05
C GLU A 58 20.71 -0.96 -4.11
N PRO A 59 21.51 -0.17 -4.85
CA PRO A 59 22.39 -0.74 -5.87
C PRO A 59 23.45 -1.71 -5.28
N PRO A 60 23.92 -2.70 -6.07
CA PRO A 60 24.66 -3.89 -5.60
C PRO A 60 25.98 -3.66 -4.86
N SER A 61 26.51 -2.43 -4.83
CA SER A 61 27.74 -2.10 -4.12
C SER A 61 27.58 -2.07 -2.59
N LEU A 62 26.36 -2.23 -2.05
CA LEU A 62 26.09 -2.16 -0.61
C LEU A 62 25.34 -3.35 0.00
N ALA A 63 24.81 -4.28 -0.79
CA ALA A 63 24.12 -5.49 -0.29
C ALA A 63 25.01 -6.37 0.62
N ALA A 64 26.32 -6.12 0.66
CA ALA A 64 27.28 -6.79 1.52
C ALA A 64 27.39 -6.25 2.96
N ARG A 65 26.66 -5.20 3.37
CA ARG A 65 26.86 -4.58 4.69
C ARG A 65 25.56 -4.25 5.43
N GLN A 66 24.82 -5.29 5.81
CA GLN A 66 23.81 -5.18 6.87
C GLN A 66 24.40 -5.14 8.30
N VAL A 67 25.73 -5.03 8.43
CA VAL A 67 26.40 -5.04 9.74
C VAL A 67 27.37 -3.87 9.87
N HIS A 68 26.93 -2.82 10.58
CA HIS A 68 27.74 -2.00 11.48
C HIS A 68 28.96 -1.21 10.96
N ALA A 69 28.94 -0.65 9.75
CA ALA A 69 29.98 0.32 9.39
C ALA A 69 29.40 1.52 8.64
N ARG A 70 29.68 2.72 9.17
CA ARG A 70 29.48 4.03 8.52
C ARG A 70 29.80 3.92 7.03
N ALA A 71 28.76 3.78 6.21
CA ALA A 71 28.87 3.87 4.76
C ALA A 71 28.98 5.36 4.38
N PRO A 72 29.74 5.72 3.33
CA PRO A 72 29.77 7.09 2.83
C PRO A 72 28.36 7.57 2.44
N PRO A 73 28.13 8.90 2.39
CA PRO A 73 26.81 9.46 2.11
C PRO A 73 26.36 8.99 0.73
N ALA A 74 25.36 8.10 0.71
CA ALA A 74 24.72 7.68 -0.53
C ALA A 74 23.83 8.79 -1.01
N THR A 75 23.87 9.11 -2.29
CA THR A 75 22.95 10.08 -2.93
C THR A 75 21.52 9.52 -3.08
N THR A 76 21.28 8.26 -2.71
CA THR A 76 19.98 7.59 -2.79
C THR A 76 19.36 7.36 -1.41
N PRO A 77 18.03 7.53 -1.28
CA PRO A 77 17.33 7.19 -0.05
C PRO A 77 17.40 5.67 0.23
N ARG A 78 17.77 5.27 1.45
CA ARG A 78 17.83 3.89 1.93
C ARG A 78 16.68 3.59 2.90
N PHE A 79 15.85 2.60 2.62
CA PHE A 79 14.98 2.06 3.66
C PHE A 79 15.79 1.12 4.54
N ALA A 80 15.56 1.15 5.85
CA ALA A 80 16.27 0.25 6.75
C ALA A 80 15.59 -1.12 6.82
N PHE A 81 14.28 -1.15 6.54
CA PHE A 81 13.44 -2.34 6.63
C PHE A 81 12.39 -2.34 5.53
N PHE A 82 12.23 -3.51 4.90
CA PHE A 82 11.17 -3.79 3.94
C PHE A 82 10.31 -4.94 4.47
N LEU A 83 9.00 -4.77 4.37
CA LEU A 83 8.00 -5.75 4.78
C LEU A 83 7.04 -5.98 3.61
N GLY A 84 6.68 -7.24 3.38
CA GLY A 84 5.56 -7.61 2.51
C GLY A 84 4.46 -8.28 3.33
N SER A 85 3.20 -7.96 3.05
CA SER A 85 2.08 -8.72 3.59
C SER A 85 1.14 -9.19 2.49
N ASP A 86 0.51 -10.33 2.72
CA ASP A 86 -0.55 -10.83 1.85
C ASP A 86 -1.52 -11.70 2.66
N ILE A 87 -2.78 -11.74 2.24
CA ILE A 87 -3.78 -12.61 2.83
C ILE A 87 -3.63 -14.05 2.32
N ASN A 88 -3.12 -14.24 1.11
CA ASN A 88 -2.89 -15.52 0.46
C ASN A 88 -1.53 -16.11 0.87
N LEU A 89 -1.56 -17.20 1.62
CA LEU A 89 -0.35 -17.87 2.10
C LEU A 89 0.50 -18.46 0.96
N GLU A 90 -0.13 -18.92 -0.13
CA GLU A 90 0.60 -19.44 -1.29
C GLU A 90 1.33 -18.32 -2.03
N ALA A 91 0.76 -17.12 -2.07
CA ALA A 91 1.45 -15.94 -2.59
C ALA A 91 2.70 -15.63 -1.76
N LEU A 92 2.60 -15.61 -0.43
CA LEU A 92 3.76 -15.41 0.44
C LEU A 92 4.80 -16.52 0.35
N ARG A 93 4.40 -17.76 0.07
CA ARG A 93 5.33 -18.87 -0.19
C ARG A 93 6.17 -18.57 -1.42
N LEU A 94 5.56 -18.08 -2.50
CA LEU A 94 6.24 -17.67 -3.72
C LEU A 94 7.10 -16.41 -3.51
N ALA A 95 6.59 -15.41 -2.78
CA ALA A 95 7.35 -14.23 -2.40
C ALA A 95 8.62 -14.59 -1.63
N ARG A 96 8.55 -15.57 -0.71
CA ARG A 96 9.73 -16.04 0.03
C ARG A 96 10.77 -16.70 -0.86
N GLU A 97 10.35 -17.41 -1.91
CA GLU A 97 11.26 -17.96 -2.92
C GLU A 97 11.89 -16.84 -3.75
N GLN A 98 11.10 -15.86 -4.17
CA GLN A 98 11.56 -14.70 -4.96
C GLN A 98 12.56 -13.83 -4.19
N LEU A 99 12.31 -13.62 -2.89
CA LEU A 99 13.07 -12.72 -2.02
C LEU A 99 14.18 -13.43 -1.24
N ALA A 100 14.52 -14.69 -1.56
CA ALA A 100 15.42 -15.52 -0.75
C ALA A 100 16.81 -14.90 -0.47
N SER A 101 17.26 -13.96 -1.31
CA SER A 101 18.54 -13.25 -1.15
C SER A 101 18.40 -11.82 -0.60
N LEU A 102 17.20 -11.36 -0.29
CA LEU A 102 16.92 -9.99 0.13
C LEU A 102 16.43 -9.96 1.59
N PRO A 103 16.79 -8.93 2.36
CA PRO A 103 16.38 -8.81 3.75
C PRO A 103 14.97 -8.25 3.87
N VAL A 104 13.98 -9.07 3.53
CA VAL A 104 12.56 -8.70 3.56
C VAL A 104 11.82 -9.65 4.49
N ASP A 105 11.05 -9.08 5.42
CA ASP A 105 10.13 -9.86 6.23
C ASP A 105 8.80 -10.03 5.51
N LEU A 106 8.13 -11.15 5.76
CA LEU A 106 6.83 -11.48 5.17
C LEU A 106 5.82 -11.84 6.25
N VAL A 107 4.62 -11.24 6.20
CA VAL A 107 3.56 -11.44 7.18
C VAL A 107 2.26 -11.84 6.49
N CYS A 108 1.69 -12.97 6.91
CA CYS A 108 0.35 -13.36 6.46
C CYS A 108 -0.72 -12.67 7.31
N CYS A 109 -1.36 -11.65 6.75
CA CYS A 109 -2.42 -10.90 7.43
C CYS A 109 -3.41 -10.28 6.45
N SER A 110 -4.58 -9.88 6.97
CA SER A 110 -5.52 -9.06 6.20
C SER A 110 -5.12 -7.60 6.37
N LEU A 111 -4.67 -6.94 5.30
CA LEU A 111 -4.28 -5.53 5.30
C LEU A 111 -3.29 -5.22 6.45
N LEU A 112 -3.64 -4.33 7.39
CA LEU A 112 -2.80 -3.96 8.52
C LEU A 112 -3.21 -4.64 9.84
N THR A 113 -4.12 -5.64 9.83
CA THR A 113 -4.66 -6.24 11.06
C THR A 113 -3.62 -6.85 12.01
N ALA A 114 -2.44 -7.22 11.51
CA ALA A 114 -1.34 -7.77 12.32
C ALA A 114 -0.21 -6.77 12.55
N LEU A 115 -0.34 -5.53 12.05
CA LEU A 115 0.70 -4.51 12.04
C LEU A 115 0.17 -3.23 12.68
N ARG A 116 1.04 -2.49 13.36
CA ARG A 116 0.66 -1.14 13.79
C ARG A 116 0.93 -0.20 12.62
N ALA A 117 -0.06 0.55 12.15
CA ALA A 117 0.17 1.44 11.00
C ALA A 117 1.06 2.65 11.37
N ASP A 118 1.10 3.03 12.65
CA ASP A 118 1.86 4.17 13.19
C ASP A 118 3.39 3.97 13.20
N ILE A 119 3.87 2.74 12.94
CA ILE A 119 5.31 2.44 12.84
C ILE A 119 5.82 2.36 11.40
N VAL A 120 4.93 2.36 10.41
CA VAL A 120 5.30 2.24 9.00
C VAL A 120 5.43 3.64 8.40
N ASP A 121 6.56 3.96 7.77
CA ASP A 121 6.75 5.27 7.14
C ASP A 121 6.08 5.35 5.76
N VAL A 122 6.07 4.24 5.01
CA VAL A 122 5.44 4.14 3.69
C VAL A 122 4.69 2.82 3.56
N VAL A 123 3.39 2.91 3.29
CA VAL A 123 2.53 1.77 2.93
C VAL A 123 2.24 1.88 1.44
N ALA A 124 2.58 0.85 0.66
CA ALA A 124 2.24 0.73 -0.74
C ALA A 124 1.18 -0.37 -0.92
N PHE A 125 0.18 -0.13 -1.75
CA PHE A 125 -0.87 -1.11 -2.03
C PHE A 125 -1.33 -1.01 -3.48
N ASN A 126 -1.16 -2.10 -4.23
CA ASN A 126 -1.93 -2.31 -5.46
C ASN A 126 -3.27 -2.93 -5.07
N SER A 127 -4.32 -2.13 -5.02
CA SER A 127 -5.59 -2.59 -4.46
C SER A 127 -6.33 -3.53 -5.41
N PRO A 128 -7.07 -4.53 -4.89
CA PRO A 128 -8.09 -5.21 -5.66
C PRO A 128 -9.15 -4.19 -6.09
N TYR A 129 -9.13 -3.76 -7.36
CA TYR A 129 -9.95 -2.66 -7.86
C TYR A 129 -11.06 -3.11 -8.83
N VAL A 130 -11.20 -4.42 -9.08
CA VAL A 130 -12.27 -4.95 -9.93
C VAL A 130 -13.57 -4.94 -9.15
N GLU A 131 -14.61 -4.42 -9.79
CA GLU A 131 -15.94 -4.38 -9.21
C GLU A 131 -16.54 -5.79 -9.17
N THR A 132 -16.92 -6.23 -7.97
CA THR A 132 -17.44 -7.59 -7.73
C THR A 132 -18.67 -7.56 -6.83
N SER A 133 -19.45 -8.64 -6.84
CA SER A 133 -20.56 -8.76 -5.90
C SER A 133 -20.07 -8.87 -4.45
N PRO A 134 -20.87 -8.48 -3.44
CA PRO A 134 -20.51 -8.66 -2.04
C PRO A 134 -20.25 -10.14 -1.67
N THR A 135 -20.94 -11.07 -2.32
CA THR A 135 -20.73 -12.50 -2.10
C THR A 135 -19.37 -12.94 -2.63
N GLU A 136 -19.01 -12.51 -3.84
CA GLU A 136 -17.72 -12.82 -4.44
C GLU A 136 -16.55 -12.27 -3.63
N LEU A 137 -16.64 -11.01 -3.18
CA LEU A 137 -15.62 -10.44 -2.28
C LEU A 137 -15.50 -11.25 -0.99
N ARG A 138 -16.62 -11.57 -0.34
CA ARG A 138 -16.60 -12.38 0.90
C ARG A 138 -15.98 -13.76 0.67
N GLU A 139 -16.28 -14.41 -0.45
CA GLU A 139 -15.68 -15.69 -0.79
C GLU A 139 -14.19 -15.56 -1.04
N ALA A 140 -13.75 -14.58 -1.84
CA ALA A 140 -12.34 -14.29 -2.09
C ALA A 140 -11.56 -14.07 -0.78
N GLN A 141 -12.10 -13.26 0.14
CA GLN A 141 -11.48 -12.98 1.44
C GLN A 141 -11.51 -14.18 2.39
N ARG A 142 -12.55 -15.02 2.33
CA ARG A 142 -12.65 -16.26 3.14
C ARG A 142 -11.69 -17.34 2.66
N HIS A 143 -11.64 -17.56 1.35
CA HIS A 143 -10.79 -18.58 0.74
C HIS A 143 -9.34 -18.15 0.62
N ARG A 144 -9.08 -16.83 0.63
CA ARG A 144 -7.73 -16.25 0.55
C ARG A 144 -6.97 -16.76 -0.68
N ASP A 145 -7.69 -16.94 -1.78
CA ASP A 145 -7.17 -17.44 -3.03
C ASP A 145 -6.87 -16.30 -4.01
N LEU A 146 -6.54 -16.65 -5.25
CA LEU A 146 -6.20 -15.68 -6.29
C LEU A 146 -7.26 -14.59 -6.47
N ARG A 147 -8.54 -14.88 -6.22
CA ARG A 147 -9.64 -13.90 -6.38
C ARG A 147 -9.45 -12.68 -5.48
N ALA A 148 -8.78 -12.85 -4.34
CA ALA A 148 -8.49 -11.77 -3.41
C ALA A 148 -7.56 -10.70 -4.01
N SER A 149 -6.86 -10.99 -5.13
CA SER A 149 -6.01 -10.01 -5.80
C SER A 149 -6.77 -9.01 -6.67
N TRP A 150 -8.01 -9.32 -7.07
CA TRP A 150 -8.79 -8.43 -7.94
C TRP A 150 -10.15 -8.04 -7.35
N ALA A 151 -10.78 -8.89 -6.55
CA ALA A 151 -12.12 -8.64 -6.01
C ALA A 151 -12.10 -7.45 -5.05
N GLY A 152 -12.52 -6.27 -5.56
CA GLY A 152 -12.57 -5.01 -4.83
C GLY A 152 -13.92 -4.70 -4.21
N GLY A 153 -14.91 -5.58 -4.41
CA GLY A 153 -16.28 -5.34 -3.98
C GLY A 153 -16.94 -4.25 -4.77
N ARG A 154 -17.87 -3.55 -4.13
CA ARG A 154 -18.66 -2.50 -4.74
C ARG A 154 -17.81 -1.36 -5.28
N LEU A 155 -18.03 -1.05 -6.55
CA LEU A 155 -17.24 -0.06 -7.30
C LEU A 155 -15.74 -0.34 -7.36
N GLY A 156 -15.30 -1.52 -6.86
CA GLY A 156 -13.89 -1.87 -6.71
C GLY A 156 -13.17 -1.14 -5.57
N LEU A 157 -13.88 -0.67 -4.54
CA LEU A 157 -13.31 0.24 -3.53
C LEU A 157 -13.34 -0.28 -2.10
N GLU A 158 -14.04 -1.37 -1.80
CA GLU A 158 -14.26 -1.80 -0.40
C GLU A 158 -12.94 -2.18 0.28
N VAL A 159 -12.05 -2.89 -0.42
CA VAL A 159 -10.75 -3.30 0.14
C VAL A 159 -9.83 -2.10 0.35
N ALA A 160 -9.80 -1.17 -0.61
CA ALA A 160 -9.02 0.08 -0.48
C ALA A 160 -9.56 0.94 0.68
N ALA A 161 -10.87 1.11 0.79
CA ALA A 161 -11.52 1.88 1.84
C ALA A 161 -11.20 1.32 3.24
N GLU A 162 -11.18 0.00 3.41
CA GLU A 162 -10.79 -0.65 4.66
C GLU A 162 -9.32 -0.38 5.01
N LEU A 163 -8.40 -0.44 4.04
CA LEU A 163 -6.99 -0.10 4.29
C LEU A 163 -6.83 1.37 4.69
N ILE A 164 -7.50 2.28 3.98
CA ILE A 164 -7.44 3.72 4.27
C ILE A 164 -7.97 3.99 5.67
N ALA A 165 -9.04 3.32 6.10
CA ALA A 165 -9.57 3.44 7.45
C ALA A 165 -8.58 2.92 8.52
N GLN A 166 -8.00 1.72 8.30
CA GLN A 166 -6.97 1.18 9.21
C GLN A 166 -5.76 2.10 9.33
N PHE A 167 -5.35 2.73 8.23
CA PHE A 167 -4.27 3.69 8.19
C PHE A 167 -4.64 5.03 8.86
N ALA A 168 -5.80 5.59 8.56
CA ALA A 168 -6.27 6.88 9.08
C ALA A 168 -6.47 6.88 10.60
N PHE A 169 -6.98 5.76 11.14
CA PHE A 169 -7.39 5.64 12.54
C PHE A 169 -6.45 4.77 13.38
N ALA A 170 -5.27 4.41 12.85
CA ALA A 170 -4.22 3.82 13.66
C ALA A 170 -3.86 4.80 14.80
N SER A 171 -4.26 4.45 16.01
CA SER A 171 -4.24 5.34 17.18
C SER A 171 -2.82 5.81 17.51
N SER A 172 -2.59 7.13 17.55
CA SER A 172 -1.58 7.71 18.43
C SER A 172 -2.26 8.25 19.71
N SER A 173 -2.70 7.35 20.59
CA SER A 173 -3.16 7.74 21.93
C SER A 173 -2.00 8.20 22.84
N ASP A 174 -0.75 8.01 22.42
CA ASP A 174 0.43 8.50 23.12
C ASP A 174 1.16 9.56 22.28
N ALA A 175 0.81 10.82 22.51
CA ALA A 175 1.50 12.01 22.01
C ALA A 175 2.95 12.15 22.54
N THR A 176 3.43 11.16 23.29
CA THR A 176 4.75 11.05 23.91
C THR A 176 5.75 10.24 23.08
N THR A 177 5.33 9.63 21.96
CA THR A 177 6.25 8.85 21.12
C THR A 177 7.12 9.76 20.24
N TRP A 178 8.43 9.56 20.32
CA TRP A 178 9.55 10.36 19.81
C TRP A 178 9.73 10.39 18.27
N ARG A 179 8.68 10.08 17.49
CA ARG A 179 8.67 10.26 16.04
C ARG A 179 7.31 10.75 15.55
N ARG A 180 7.10 12.07 15.53
CA ARG A 180 6.09 12.66 14.63
C ARG A 180 6.67 12.65 13.22
N ARG A 181 6.57 11.51 12.53
CA ARG A 181 6.82 11.44 11.08
C ARG A 181 5.50 11.24 10.38
N ILE A 182 5.34 11.93 9.26
CA ILE A 182 4.18 11.77 8.40
C ILE A 182 4.38 10.45 7.67
N ALA A 183 3.58 9.44 8.00
CA ALA A 183 3.49 8.22 7.21
C ALA A 183 2.67 8.48 5.95
N TRP A 184 2.95 7.71 4.91
CA TRP A 184 2.28 7.84 3.61
C TRP A 184 1.69 6.53 3.15
N LEU A 185 0.45 6.59 2.66
CA LEU A 185 -0.19 5.52 1.89
C LEU A 185 -0.08 5.84 0.41
N LEU A 186 0.47 4.92 -0.37
CA LEU A 186 0.55 4.95 -1.82
C LEU A 186 -0.36 3.86 -2.39
N LEU A 187 -1.35 4.24 -3.18
CA LEU A 187 -2.44 3.36 -3.58
C LEU A 187 -2.60 3.36 -5.09
N VAL A 188 -2.48 2.19 -5.73
CA VAL A 188 -2.93 1.97 -7.11
C VAL A 188 -4.37 1.48 -7.11
N THR A 189 -5.18 2.09 -7.98
CA THR A 189 -6.64 1.85 -8.12
C THR A 189 -7.10 2.27 -9.51
N GLN A 190 -8.33 1.90 -9.87
CA GLN A 190 -9.00 2.41 -11.07
C GLN A 190 -9.42 3.88 -10.92
N ASP A 191 -9.30 4.64 -12.00
CA ASP A 191 -9.76 6.03 -12.11
C ASP A 191 -11.29 6.10 -12.04
N ARG A 192 -11.82 6.51 -10.89
CA ARG A 192 -13.24 6.60 -10.58
C ARG A 192 -13.59 8.00 -10.07
N PRO A 193 -14.86 8.45 -10.19
CA PRO A 193 -15.28 9.78 -9.75
C PRO A 193 -14.93 10.12 -8.30
N CYS A 194 -14.99 9.15 -7.37
CA CYS A 194 -14.60 9.35 -5.98
C CYS A 194 -13.15 9.83 -5.81
N TRP A 195 -12.23 9.33 -6.63
CA TRP A 195 -10.83 9.74 -6.61
C TRP A 195 -10.63 11.12 -7.22
N GLN A 196 -11.41 11.47 -8.25
CA GLN A 196 -11.39 12.82 -8.81
C GLN A 196 -11.87 13.85 -7.80
N LEU A 197 -12.94 13.55 -7.06
CA LEU A 197 -13.42 14.38 -5.96
C LEU A 197 -12.36 14.48 -4.85
N ALA A 198 -11.69 13.38 -4.50
CA ALA A 198 -10.61 13.39 -3.51
C ALA A 198 -9.42 14.25 -3.91
N LEU A 199 -9.03 14.22 -5.19
CA LEU A 199 -7.98 15.09 -5.72
C LEU A 199 -8.40 16.56 -5.70
N MET A 200 -9.64 16.88 -6.10
CA MET A 200 -10.17 18.26 -6.07
C MET A 200 -10.28 18.81 -4.66
N ALA A 201 -10.61 17.96 -3.68
CA ALA A 201 -10.70 18.31 -2.26
C ALA A 201 -9.34 18.26 -1.52
N ASN A 202 -8.25 17.98 -2.24
CA ASN A 202 -6.90 17.79 -1.68
C ASN A 202 -6.82 16.71 -0.56
N ALA A 203 -7.75 15.76 -0.58
CA ALA A 203 -7.78 14.61 0.32
C ALA A 203 -6.84 13.48 -0.15
N CYS A 204 -6.21 13.62 -1.31
CA CYS A 204 -5.09 12.80 -1.77
C CYS A 204 -4.26 13.58 -2.79
N GLY A 205 -3.01 13.17 -3.00
CA GLY A 205 -2.15 13.63 -4.09
C GLY A 205 -2.16 12.63 -5.24
N LEU A 206 -2.01 13.12 -6.47
CA LEU A 206 -1.78 12.25 -7.62
C LEU A 206 -0.28 12.01 -7.80
N ILE A 207 0.10 10.75 -7.94
CA ILE A 207 1.47 10.35 -8.31
C ILE A 207 1.56 10.19 -9.83
N GLU A 208 0.79 9.27 -10.38
CA GLU A 208 0.86 8.90 -11.79
C GLU A 208 -0.52 8.43 -12.30
N ARG A 209 -0.75 8.53 -13.61
CA ARG A 209 -1.89 7.93 -14.31
C ARG A 209 -1.40 7.10 -15.48
N ARG A 210 -2.04 5.96 -15.70
CA ARG A 210 -1.75 5.07 -16.83
C ARG A 210 -3.04 4.60 -17.47
N ARG A 211 -3.03 4.42 -18.80
CA ARG A 211 -4.13 3.81 -19.54
C ARG A 211 -3.64 2.55 -20.23
N VAL A 212 -4.34 1.44 -19.99
CA VAL A 212 -3.97 0.11 -20.47
C VAL A 212 -5.23 -0.52 -21.04
N GLY A 213 -5.34 -0.56 -22.37
CA GLY A 213 -6.59 -0.93 -23.03
C GLY A 213 -7.76 -0.04 -22.55
N ASP A 214 -8.76 -0.69 -21.95
CA ASP A 214 -9.94 -0.03 -21.39
C ASP A 214 -9.77 0.38 -19.91
N GLU A 215 -8.70 -0.07 -19.26
CA GLU A 215 -8.39 0.29 -17.88
C GLU A 215 -7.73 1.68 -17.81
N ARG A 216 -8.25 2.50 -16.89
CA ARG A 216 -7.65 3.76 -16.48
C ARG A 216 -7.20 3.59 -15.05
N LEU A 217 -5.89 3.56 -14.85
CA LEU A 217 -5.26 3.35 -13.56
C LEU A 217 -4.71 4.68 -13.04
N ILE A 218 -4.82 4.88 -11.74
CA ILE A 218 -4.21 6.00 -11.04
C ILE A 218 -3.43 5.47 -9.84
N MET A 219 -2.35 6.17 -9.51
CA MET A 219 -1.66 6.02 -8.24
C MET A 219 -1.83 7.30 -7.44
N VAL A 220 -2.31 7.19 -6.21
CA VAL A 220 -2.53 8.32 -5.31
C VAL A 220 -1.71 8.18 -4.04
N SER A 221 -1.33 9.31 -3.44
CA SER A 221 -0.69 9.37 -2.13
C SER A 221 -1.58 10.05 -1.10
N MET A 222 -1.53 9.60 0.15
CA MET A 222 -2.26 10.19 1.27
C MET A 222 -1.41 10.13 2.54
N ASP A 223 -1.33 11.23 3.28
CA ASP A 223 -0.92 11.18 4.68
C ASP A 223 -2.10 10.82 5.61
N HIS A 224 -1.87 10.68 6.92
CA HIS A 224 -2.93 10.37 7.88
C HIS A 224 -4.07 11.40 7.91
N HIS A 225 -3.76 12.69 7.74
CA HIS A 225 -4.78 13.75 7.74
C HIS A 225 -5.66 13.63 6.50
N GLN A 226 -5.04 13.46 5.34
CA GLN A 226 -5.69 13.23 4.06
C GLN A 226 -6.55 11.96 4.07
N ALA A 227 -6.01 10.85 4.60
CA ALA A 227 -6.75 9.59 4.76
C ALA A 227 -7.98 9.76 5.66
N LYS A 228 -7.84 10.48 6.78
CA LYS A 228 -8.95 10.79 7.69
C LYS A 228 -10.02 11.65 7.01
N GLN A 229 -9.62 12.71 6.32
CA GLN A 229 -10.53 13.57 5.54
C GLN A 229 -11.29 12.76 4.47
N TRP A 230 -10.61 11.85 3.80
CA TRP A 230 -11.24 10.96 2.82
C TRP A 230 -12.29 10.05 3.46
N CYS A 231 -11.98 9.43 4.61
CA CYS A 231 -12.92 8.56 5.32
C CYS A 231 -14.14 9.32 5.88
N GLU A 232 -13.93 10.47 6.53
CA GLU A 232 -14.96 11.17 7.28
C GLU A 232 -15.91 11.99 6.40
N THR A 233 -15.41 12.52 5.28
CA THR A 233 -16.20 13.39 4.40
C THR A 233 -16.51 12.67 3.09
N LEU A 234 -15.48 12.44 2.27
CA LEU A 234 -15.69 12.08 0.87
C LEU A 234 -16.29 10.69 0.69
N TRP A 235 -15.80 9.70 1.44
CA TRP A 235 -16.32 8.35 1.36
C TRP A 235 -17.75 8.26 1.89
N SER A 236 -18.07 8.97 2.97
CA SER A 236 -19.42 9.03 3.55
C SER A 236 -20.42 9.67 2.58
N ASP A 237 -20.05 10.81 2.00
CA ASP A 237 -20.89 11.54 1.03
C ASP A 237 -21.11 10.69 -0.22
N PHE A 238 -20.03 10.11 -0.76
CA PHE A 238 -20.09 9.23 -1.92
C PHE A 238 -20.96 7.99 -1.67
N CYS A 239 -20.84 7.37 -0.48
CA CYS A 239 -21.72 6.27 -0.09
C CYS A 239 -23.18 6.71 -0.05
N THR A 240 -23.46 7.89 0.48
CA THR A 240 -24.82 8.42 0.60
C THR A 240 -25.45 8.70 -0.78
N GLU A 241 -24.70 9.38 -1.67
CA GLU A 241 -25.16 9.70 -3.03
C GLU A 241 -25.44 8.45 -3.87
N GLN A 242 -24.58 7.44 -3.74
CA GLN A 242 -24.70 6.17 -4.48
C GLN A 242 -25.70 5.20 -3.81
N ARG A 243 -26.42 5.62 -2.77
CA ARG A 243 -27.37 4.82 -1.96
C ARG A 243 -26.74 3.54 -1.44
N ILE A 244 -25.50 3.65 -1.03
CA ILE A 244 -24.75 2.52 -0.57
C ILE A 244 -24.56 2.58 0.93
N GLU A 245 -25.20 1.63 1.61
CA GLU A 245 -25.05 1.42 3.04
C GLU A 245 -23.54 1.31 3.34
N PRO A 246 -22.98 2.19 4.18
CA PRO A 246 -21.65 2.01 4.70
C PRO A 246 -21.68 0.70 5.50
N GLU A 247 -20.90 -0.30 5.09
CA GLU A 247 -20.77 -1.49 5.91
C GLU A 247 -20.35 -1.05 7.33
N ALA A 248 -20.95 -1.67 8.35
CA ALA A 248 -20.77 -1.29 9.75
C ALA A 248 -19.30 -1.23 10.21
N ARG A 249 -18.36 -1.79 9.44
CA ARG A 249 -16.92 -1.80 9.69
C ARG A 249 -16.29 -0.41 9.71
N VAL A 250 -16.60 0.46 8.74
CA VAL A 250 -15.99 1.82 8.69
C VAL A 250 -16.47 2.68 9.87
N ARG A 251 -17.72 2.53 10.31
CA ARG A 251 -18.26 3.22 11.49
C ARG A 251 -17.67 2.75 12.82
N THR A 252 -17.04 1.57 12.85
CA THR A 252 -16.46 1.01 14.08
C THR A 252 -15.13 1.70 14.44
N PHE A 253 -14.45 2.32 13.48
CA PHE A 253 -13.18 3.03 13.69
C PHE A 253 -13.36 4.50 14.14
N ALA A 254 -14.59 5.03 14.09
CA ALA A 254 -14.92 6.42 14.43
C ALA A 254 -15.52 6.61 15.83
N LYS A 255 -15.37 5.63 16.74
CA LYS A 255 -15.85 5.69 18.13
C LYS A 255 -14.72 5.48 19.12
#